data_AF-I2C3Y9-F1
#
_entry.id   AF-I2C3Y9-F1
#
_cell.length_a   1.000
_cell.length_b   1.000
_cell.length_c   1.000
_cell.angle_alpha   90.00
_cell.angle_beta   90.00
_cell.angle_gamma   90.00
#
_symmetry.space_group_name_H-M   'P 1'
#
loop_
_entity.id
_entity.type
_entity.pdbx_description
1 polymer ?
#
loop_
_entity_poly.entity_id
_entity_poly.type
_entity_poly.pdbx_seq_one_letter_code
_entity_poly.pdbx_strand_id
1 'polypeptide(L)'
;MKNAKREQAFTIYQSHQGRITNRALAGKSGVSARTIGRWKKEGRWDEALHKNAESGGKNNPGEGDELNERQRLFCLYYVKSFNDTSLYDMMLKALKQTKSQTGRNYQLYSEKGRLGLREWPEPSDIWVLETGVNITGYQYSTSIDDTATRVVMRLQKDDKTVKASASDSAGMKTFGVLQYTETVSACFILPLLTVRERERLGMSLPSIIKIICSRTIWI
;
A
#
# COMPACT_ATOMS: atom_id res chain seq x y z
N MET A 1 37.79 -20.29 -53.89
CA MET A 1 37.62 -21.62 -53.28
C MET A 1 37.15 -21.46 -51.85
N LYS A 2 35.96 -21.97 -51.51
CA LYS A 2 35.49 -22.02 -50.11
C LYS A 2 36.32 -23.08 -49.37
N ASN A 3 37.01 -22.68 -48.31
CA ASN A 3 37.86 -23.59 -47.56
C ASN A 3 37.00 -24.32 -46.52
N ALA A 4 36.70 -25.60 -46.78
CA ALA A 4 35.83 -26.42 -45.91
C ALA A 4 36.29 -26.41 -44.44
N LYS A 5 37.61 -26.34 -44.19
CA LYS A 5 38.18 -26.26 -42.84
C LYS A 5 37.89 -24.93 -42.14
N ARG A 6 37.76 -23.83 -42.90
CA ARG A 6 37.42 -22.51 -42.37
C ARG A 6 35.96 -22.45 -41.91
N GLU A 7 35.06 -23.07 -42.66
CA GLU A 7 33.64 -23.16 -42.32
C GLU A 7 33.42 -24.05 -41.09
N GLN A 8 34.08 -25.21 -41.03
CA GLN A 8 34.06 -26.08 -39.84
C GLN A 8 34.60 -25.38 -38.59
N ALA A 9 35.67 -24.58 -38.73
CA ALA A 9 36.20 -23.80 -37.61
C ALA A 9 35.22 -22.69 -37.17
N PHE A 10 34.45 -22.11 -38.09
CA PHE A 10 33.48 -21.06 -37.79
C PHE A 10 32.22 -21.60 -37.10
N THR A 11 31.73 -22.78 -37.48
CA THR A 11 30.58 -23.42 -36.81
C THR A 11 30.92 -23.79 -35.37
N ILE A 12 32.12 -24.33 -35.13
CA ILE A 12 32.63 -24.59 -33.78
C ILE A 12 32.80 -23.28 -33.00
N TYR A 13 33.18 -22.18 -33.65
CA TYR A 13 33.30 -20.89 -33.00
C TYR A 13 31.93 -20.32 -32.55
N GLN A 14 30.92 -20.45 -33.41
CA GLN A 14 29.55 -20.02 -33.11
C GLN A 14 28.92 -20.84 -31.98
N SER A 15 29.10 -22.16 -31.98
CA SER A 15 28.52 -23.02 -30.93
C SER A 15 29.06 -22.70 -29.53
N HIS A 16 30.28 -22.15 -29.44
CA HIS A 16 30.90 -21.72 -28.20
C HIS A 16 30.75 -20.20 -27.91
N GLN A 17 29.93 -19.46 -28.67
CA GLN A 17 29.67 -18.02 -28.48
C GLN A 17 30.94 -17.17 -28.29
N GLY A 18 32.01 -17.47 -29.02
CA GLY A 18 33.27 -16.74 -28.92
C GLY A 18 34.19 -17.09 -27.73
N ARG A 19 33.71 -17.87 -26.75
CA ARG A 19 34.46 -18.23 -25.52
C ARG A 19 35.37 -19.45 -25.70
N ILE A 20 36.05 -19.55 -26.84
CA ILE A 20 36.98 -20.66 -27.13
C ILE A 20 38.36 -20.12 -27.57
N THR A 21 39.41 -20.68 -26.97
CA THR A 21 40.80 -20.28 -27.26
C THR A 21 41.23 -20.75 -28.65
N ASN A 22 42.11 -19.99 -29.30
CA ASN A 22 42.61 -20.34 -30.64
C ASN A 22 43.37 -21.67 -30.67
N ARG A 23 43.98 -22.07 -29.55
CA ARG A 23 44.65 -23.38 -29.40
C ARG A 23 43.65 -24.54 -29.36
N ALA A 24 42.53 -24.38 -28.64
CA ALA A 24 41.48 -25.41 -28.57
C ALA A 24 40.75 -25.57 -29.92
N LEU A 25 40.48 -24.46 -30.62
CA LEU A 25 39.94 -24.47 -31.98
C LEU A 25 40.88 -25.16 -32.98
N ALA A 26 42.18 -24.93 -32.84
CA ALA A 26 43.22 -25.55 -33.66
C ALA A 26 43.24 -27.08 -33.51
N GLY A 27 43.15 -27.56 -32.26
CA GLY A 27 43.08 -28.98 -31.96
C GLY A 27 41.85 -29.67 -32.59
N LYS A 28 40.68 -29.02 -32.58
CA LYS A 28 39.43 -29.58 -33.13
C LYS A 28 39.35 -29.55 -34.66
N SER A 29 39.94 -28.55 -35.31
CA SER A 29 39.86 -28.34 -36.77
C SER A 29 41.07 -28.86 -37.55
N GLY A 30 42.14 -29.29 -36.85
CA GLY A 30 43.37 -29.78 -37.47
C GLY A 30 44.15 -28.70 -38.23
N VAL A 31 44.04 -27.44 -37.80
CA VAL A 31 44.67 -26.27 -38.43
C VAL A 31 45.47 -25.50 -37.38
N SER A 32 46.59 -24.88 -37.77
CA SER A 32 47.43 -24.10 -36.83
C SER A 32 46.66 -22.95 -36.17
N ALA A 33 46.93 -22.68 -34.90
CA ALA A 33 46.31 -21.57 -34.16
C ALA A 33 46.57 -20.19 -34.80
N ARG A 34 47.70 -20.04 -35.50
CA ARG A 34 48.06 -18.81 -36.21
C ARG A 34 47.14 -18.57 -37.42
N THR A 35 46.79 -19.63 -38.15
CA THR A 35 45.86 -19.56 -39.27
C THR A 35 44.44 -19.20 -38.80
N ILE A 36 44.00 -19.74 -37.66
CA ILE A 36 42.69 -19.42 -37.07
C ILE A 36 42.63 -17.96 -36.61
N GLY A 37 43.70 -17.46 -35.98
CA GLY A 37 43.80 -16.04 -35.63
C GLY A 37 43.71 -15.12 -36.85
N ARG A 38 44.38 -15.49 -37.95
CA ARG A 38 44.27 -14.77 -39.23
C ARG A 38 42.83 -14.80 -39.77
N TRP A 39 42.16 -15.96 -39.77
CA TRP A 39 40.78 -16.09 -40.26
C TRP A 39 39.76 -15.32 -39.44
N LYS A 40 39.91 -15.25 -38.11
CA LYS A 40 39.07 -14.42 -37.23
C LYS A 40 39.16 -12.95 -37.60
N LYS A 41 40.38 -12.46 -37.86
CA LYS A 41 40.64 -11.06 -38.24
C LYS A 41 40.15 -10.73 -39.65
N GLU A 42 40.47 -11.57 -40.64
CA GLU A 42 40.01 -11.38 -42.02
C GLU A 42 38.48 -11.50 -42.15
N GLY A 43 37.86 -12.40 -41.38
CA GLY A 43 36.42 -12.65 -41.43
C GLY A 43 35.59 -11.84 -40.42
N ARG A 44 36.22 -11.00 -39.61
CA ARG A 44 35.59 -10.21 -38.53
C ARG A 44 34.58 -11.04 -37.73
N TRP A 45 35.01 -12.24 -37.29
CA TRP A 45 34.12 -13.25 -36.69
C TRP A 45 33.42 -12.76 -35.43
N ASP A 46 34.05 -11.86 -34.68
CA ASP A 46 33.49 -11.28 -33.46
C ASP A 46 32.31 -10.33 -33.79
N GLU A 47 32.44 -9.53 -34.84
CA GLU A 47 31.37 -8.63 -35.30
C GLU A 47 30.17 -9.40 -35.85
N ALA A 48 30.42 -10.52 -36.53
CA ALA A 48 29.36 -11.41 -36.99
C ALA A 48 28.56 -12.03 -35.82
N LEU A 49 29.18 -12.21 -34.64
CA LEU A 49 28.48 -12.62 -33.42
C LEU A 49 27.70 -11.45 -32.80
N HIS A 50 28.29 -10.27 -32.71
CA HIS A 50 27.64 -9.08 -32.14
C HIS A 50 26.43 -8.61 -32.97
N LYS A 51 26.51 -8.65 -34.30
CA LYS A 51 25.40 -8.25 -35.19
C LYS A 51 24.16 -9.14 -35.07
N ASN A 52 24.33 -10.40 -34.66
CA ASN A 52 23.23 -11.32 -34.37
C ASN A 52 22.66 -11.15 -32.94
N ALA A 53 23.39 -10.51 -32.04
CA ALA A 53 22.89 -10.15 -30.71
C ALA A 53 22.09 -8.83 -30.74
N GLU A 54 22.46 -7.89 -31.61
CA GLU A 54 21.81 -6.58 -31.75
C GLU A 54 20.44 -6.60 -32.45
N SER A 55 20.06 -7.71 -33.11
CA SER A 55 18.72 -7.90 -33.68
C SER A 55 17.68 -8.37 -32.66
N GLY A 56 18.09 -8.65 -31.42
CA GLY A 56 17.19 -8.85 -30.28
C GLY A 56 16.91 -7.54 -29.57
N GLY A 57 15.80 -6.87 -29.89
CA GLY A 57 15.13 -5.83 -29.09
C GLY A 57 16.01 -4.72 -28.50
N LYS A 58 16.10 -3.58 -29.17
CA LYS A 58 16.67 -2.36 -28.59
C LYS A 58 15.79 -1.86 -27.42
N ASN A 59 16.22 -2.12 -26.19
CA ASN A 59 15.87 -1.28 -25.06
C ASN A 59 16.99 -0.24 -24.92
N ASN A 60 16.74 1.01 -25.32
CA ASN A 60 17.67 2.12 -25.11
C ASN A 60 17.70 2.47 -23.61
N PRO A 61 18.88 2.54 -22.94
CA PRO A 61 19.01 3.14 -21.63
C PRO A 61 19.45 4.60 -21.79
N GLY A 62 18.53 5.53 -21.54
CA GLY A 62 18.84 6.96 -21.54
C GLY A 62 17.66 7.77 -21.00
N GLU A 63 17.71 8.06 -19.69
CA GLU A 63 17.30 9.29 -19.00
C GLU A 63 17.28 8.97 -17.49
N GLY A 64 18.40 9.22 -16.81
CA GLY A 64 18.69 8.72 -15.46
C GLY A 64 18.32 9.66 -14.31
N ASP A 65 17.60 10.75 -14.57
CA ASP A 65 17.21 11.74 -13.54
C ASP A 65 15.69 11.86 -13.35
N GLU A 66 14.88 11.22 -14.20
CA GLU A 66 13.43 11.24 -14.05
C GLU A 66 12.95 9.99 -13.30
N LEU A 67 12.40 10.18 -12.10
CA LEU A 67 11.72 9.11 -11.35
C LEU A 67 10.68 8.44 -12.26
N ASN A 68 10.69 7.11 -12.32
CA ASN A 68 9.67 6.32 -13.00
C ASN A 68 8.27 6.68 -12.46
N GLU A 69 7.22 6.60 -13.27
CA GLU A 69 5.81 6.83 -12.85
C GLU A 69 5.45 6.15 -11.52
N ARG A 70 5.94 4.92 -11.28
CA ARG A 70 5.76 4.22 -10.00
C ARG A 70 6.53 4.85 -8.85
N GLN A 71 7.73 5.34 -9.11
CA GLN A 71 8.54 6.06 -8.13
C GLN A 71 7.96 7.46 -7.86
N ARG A 72 7.44 8.16 -8.88
CA ARG A 72 6.70 9.41 -8.74
C ARG A 72 5.44 9.20 -7.90
N LEU A 73 4.70 8.12 -8.18
CA LEU A 73 3.51 7.74 -7.41
C LEU A 73 3.88 7.42 -5.96
N PHE A 74 4.98 6.70 -5.74
CA PHE A 74 5.51 6.43 -4.41
C PHE A 74 5.91 7.73 -3.69
N CYS A 75 6.66 8.64 -4.31
CA CYS A 75 7.07 9.91 -3.72
C CYS A 75 5.88 10.84 -3.45
N LEU A 76 4.92 10.92 -4.35
CA LEU A 76 3.69 11.70 -4.17
C LEU A 76 2.85 11.16 -2.99
N TYR A 77 2.76 9.83 -2.87
CA TYR A 77 2.07 9.19 -1.75
C TYR A 77 2.85 9.32 -0.44
N TYR A 78 4.18 9.22 -0.50
CA TYR A 78 5.07 9.35 0.64
C TYR A 78 4.96 10.73 1.27
N VAL A 79 5.04 11.82 0.49
CA VAL A 79 4.87 13.20 0.97
C VAL A 79 3.46 13.43 1.54
N LYS A 80 2.40 12.92 0.89
CA LYS A 80 1.03 13.00 1.43
C LYS A 80 0.87 12.29 2.79
N SER A 81 1.69 11.28 3.05
CA SER A 81 1.74 10.54 4.32
C SER A 81 2.67 11.17 5.36
N PHE A 82 3.66 11.94 4.91
CA PHE A 82 4.70 12.60 5.71
C PHE A 82 4.43 14.08 6.00
N ASN A 83 3.28 14.61 5.61
CA ASN A 83 2.88 15.99 5.93
C ASN A 83 2.65 16.12 7.45
N ASP A 84 3.63 16.67 8.16
CA ASP A 84 3.62 17.38 9.46
C ASP A 84 2.67 16.89 10.58
N THR A 85 2.21 15.65 10.56
CA THR A 85 1.50 15.09 11.72
C THR A 85 2.53 14.77 12.78
N SER A 86 2.32 15.27 14.00
CA SER A 86 3.17 14.92 15.14
C SER A 86 3.25 13.39 15.26
N LEU A 87 4.39 12.86 15.74
CA LEU A 87 4.51 11.43 16.05
C LEU A 87 3.34 10.96 16.92
N TYR A 88 2.87 11.84 17.81
CA TYR A 88 1.69 11.61 18.63
C TYR A 88 0.40 11.41 17.81
N ASP A 89 0.17 12.20 16.77
CA ASP A 89 -1.02 12.09 15.92
C ASP A 89 -1.01 10.79 15.11
N MET A 90 0.15 10.38 14.62
CA MET A 90 0.33 9.08 13.96
C MET A 90 -0.02 7.93 14.90
N MET A 91 0.49 7.98 16.14
CA MET A 91 0.16 6.98 17.16
C MET A 91 -1.34 6.98 17.50
N LEU A 92 -1.95 8.16 17.69
CA LEU A 92 -3.37 8.28 17.98
C LEU A 92 -4.23 7.72 16.83
N LYS A 93 -3.84 7.97 15.58
CA LYS A 93 -4.52 7.43 14.39
C LYS A 93 -4.42 5.90 14.35
N ALA A 94 -3.24 5.35 14.63
CA ALA A 94 -3.03 3.91 14.69
C ALA A 94 -3.89 3.25 15.80
N LEU A 95 -3.96 3.86 16.99
CA LEU A 95 -4.82 3.40 18.08
C LEU A 95 -6.31 3.43 17.68
N LYS A 96 -6.77 4.51 17.04
CA LYS A 96 -8.15 4.63 16.54
C LYS A 96 -8.48 3.54 15.52
N GLN A 97 -7.60 3.29 14.56
CA GLN A 97 -7.76 2.24 13.55
C GLN A 97 -7.78 0.84 14.20
N THR A 98 -6.86 0.59 15.12
CA THR A 98 -6.76 -0.69 15.84
C THR A 98 -8.03 -0.96 16.65
N LYS A 99 -8.57 0.05 17.33
CA LYS A 99 -9.86 -0.05 18.06
C LYS A 99 -11.01 -0.38 17.13
N SER A 100 -11.11 0.28 15.99
CA SER A 100 -12.19 0.03 15.01
C SER A 100 -12.14 -1.42 14.48
N GLN A 101 -10.95 -1.94 14.20
CA GLN A 101 -10.77 -3.29 13.66
C GLN A 101 -10.91 -4.40 14.72
N THR A 102 -10.17 -4.29 15.81
CA THR A 102 -10.09 -5.35 16.84
C THR A 102 -11.18 -5.23 17.89
N GLY A 103 -11.66 -4.01 18.16
CA GLY A 103 -12.54 -3.70 19.29
C GLY A 103 -11.82 -3.58 20.63
N ARG A 104 -10.49 -3.77 20.67
CA ARG A 104 -9.69 -3.66 21.89
C ARG A 104 -9.13 -2.25 22.03
N ASN A 105 -9.13 -1.73 23.25
CA ASN A 105 -8.53 -0.44 23.57
C ASN A 105 -7.11 -0.66 24.07
N TYR A 106 -6.19 0.18 23.61
CA TYR A 106 -4.82 0.19 24.08
C TYR A 106 -4.45 1.59 24.57
N GLN A 107 -3.56 1.65 25.55
CA GLN A 107 -3.02 2.86 26.12
C GLN A 107 -1.50 2.90 25.93
N LEU A 108 -1.01 4.07 25.56
CA LEU A 108 0.42 4.38 25.58
C LEU A 108 0.80 4.77 27.00
N TYR A 109 1.88 4.17 27.50
CA TYR A 109 2.46 4.52 28.79
C TYR A 109 3.95 4.72 28.62
N SER A 110 4.55 5.52 29.50
CA SER A 110 6.00 5.70 29.56
C SER A 110 6.50 5.08 30.86
N GLU A 111 7.45 4.16 30.74
CA GLU A 111 8.14 3.59 31.90
C GLU A 111 9.64 3.77 31.72
N LYS A 112 10.28 4.48 32.65
CA LYS A 112 11.74 4.73 32.66
C LYS A 112 12.27 5.29 31.32
N GLY A 113 11.49 6.17 30.68
CA GLY A 113 11.86 6.78 29.40
C GLY A 113 11.66 5.88 28.17
N ARG A 114 11.09 4.69 28.33
CA ARG A 114 10.67 3.82 27.22
C ARG A 114 9.17 3.93 27.04
N LEU A 115 8.75 4.14 25.79
CA LEU A 115 7.34 4.11 25.42
C LEU A 115 6.88 2.66 25.29
N GLY A 116 5.85 2.29 26.05
CA GLY A 116 5.20 1.00 25.99
C GLY A 116 3.74 1.13 25.53
N LEU A 117 3.22 0.02 25.00
CA LEU A 117 1.81 -0.13 24.68
C LEU A 117 1.22 -1.21 25.59
N ARG A 118 0.09 -0.92 26.24
CA ARG A 118 -0.63 -1.86 27.11
C ARG A 118 -2.09 -1.93 26.69
N GLU A 119 -2.67 -3.12 26.73
CA GLU A 119 -4.13 -3.28 26.60
C GLU A 119 -4.83 -2.67 27.80
N TRP A 120 -5.91 -1.93 27.57
CA TRP A 120 -6.71 -1.35 28.65
C TRP A 120 -7.41 -2.49 29.40
N PRO A 121 -7.03 -2.78 30.66
CA PRO A 121 -7.68 -3.85 31.41
C PRO A 121 -9.12 -3.43 31.73
N GLU A 122 -10.03 -4.40 31.73
CA GLU A 122 -11.32 -4.19 32.37
C GLU A 122 -11.08 -4.02 33.89
N PRO A 123 -11.49 -2.90 34.50
CA PRO A 123 -11.26 -2.68 35.92
C PRO A 123 -12.02 -3.74 36.73
N SER A 124 -11.34 -4.41 37.66
CA SER A 124 -11.97 -5.35 38.59
C SER A 124 -12.92 -4.66 39.57
N ASP A 125 -12.60 -3.42 39.94
CA ASP A 125 -13.34 -2.62 40.90
C ASP A 125 -13.78 -1.31 40.25
N ILE A 126 -15.10 -1.07 40.26
CA ILE A 126 -15.73 0.12 39.69
C ILE A 126 -16.08 1.06 40.84
N TRP A 127 -15.50 2.27 40.80
CA TRP A 127 -15.89 3.34 41.73
C TRP A 127 -17.24 3.91 41.31
N VAL A 128 -18.25 3.77 42.17
CA VAL A 128 -19.57 4.35 41.94
C VAL A 128 -19.66 5.69 42.65
N LEU A 129 -20.03 6.73 41.89
CA LEU A 129 -20.25 8.07 42.41
C LEU A 129 -21.75 8.27 42.65
N GLU A 130 -22.14 8.41 43.93
CA GLU A 130 -23.53 8.63 44.34
C GLU A 130 -23.71 10.02 44.96
N THR A 131 -24.80 10.70 44.60
CA THR A 131 -25.14 12.01 45.17
C THR A 131 -25.51 11.88 46.64
N GLY A 132 -24.81 12.60 47.51
CA GLY A 132 -25.04 12.57 48.96
C GLY A 132 -24.17 11.58 49.73
N VAL A 133 -23.36 10.74 49.05
CA VAL A 133 -22.38 9.86 49.70
C VAL A 133 -20.96 10.35 49.43
N ASN A 134 -20.52 10.28 48.17
CA ASN A 134 -19.14 10.55 47.77
C ASN A 134 -18.96 11.90 47.06
N ILE A 135 -20.04 12.51 46.58
CA ILE A 135 -20.01 13.76 45.79
C ILE A 135 -20.46 14.93 46.66
N THR A 136 -19.61 15.95 46.81
CA THR A 136 -19.94 17.20 47.53
C THR A 136 -20.81 18.15 46.70
N GLY A 137 -20.74 18.07 45.38
CA GLY A 137 -21.59 18.79 44.44
C GLY A 137 -21.24 18.42 42.99
N TYR A 138 -22.16 18.65 42.06
CA TYR A 138 -21.91 18.44 40.63
C TYR A 138 -22.55 19.55 39.80
N GLN A 139 -21.91 19.89 38.69
CA GLN A 139 -22.44 20.78 37.67
C GLN A 139 -22.49 20.01 36.36
N TYR A 140 -23.67 19.93 35.76
CA TYR A 140 -23.90 19.19 34.53
C TYR A 140 -24.53 20.10 33.48
N SER A 141 -23.98 20.08 32.27
CA SER A 141 -24.49 20.82 31.11
C SER A 141 -24.68 19.88 29.94
N THR A 142 -25.89 19.84 29.37
CA THR A 142 -26.19 19.15 28.11
C THR A 142 -26.47 20.16 27.03
N SER A 143 -25.80 20.04 25.89
CA SER A 143 -26.18 20.74 24.65
C SER A 143 -26.81 19.78 23.65
N ILE A 144 -27.79 20.28 22.89
CA ILE A 144 -28.47 19.56 21.80
C ILE A 144 -27.78 19.85 20.45
N ASP A 145 -26.89 20.84 20.39
CA ASP A 145 -26.37 21.40 19.13
C ASP A 145 -25.69 20.36 18.24
N ASP A 146 -24.97 19.40 18.83
CA ASP A 146 -24.27 18.33 18.11
C ASP A 146 -25.08 17.02 18.00
N THR A 147 -26.34 16.99 18.45
CA THR A 147 -27.18 15.78 18.41
C THR A 147 -27.90 15.66 17.07
N ALA A 148 -27.63 14.58 16.33
CA ALA A 148 -28.32 14.26 15.08
C ALA A 148 -29.13 12.96 15.22
N THR A 149 -30.42 13.01 14.91
CA THR A 149 -31.29 11.82 14.87
C THR A 149 -31.31 11.16 13.48
N ARG A 150 -30.83 11.88 12.45
CA ARG A 150 -30.65 11.38 11.09
C ARG A 150 -29.32 11.86 10.51
N VAL A 151 -28.52 10.95 9.96
CA VAL A 151 -27.28 11.28 9.25
C VAL A 151 -27.46 10.95 7.78
N VAL A 152 -27.18 11.91 6.89
CA VAL A 152 -27.21 11.71 5.44
C VAL A 152 -25.83 12.04 4.86
N MET A 153 -25.15 11.04 4.32
CA MET A 153 -23.88 11.23 3.63
C MET A 153 -24.10 11.30 2.12
N ARG A 154 -23.47 12.27 1.47
CA ARG A 154 -23.52 12.46 0.01
C ARG A 154 -22.15 12.15 -0.58
N LEU A 155 -22.10 11.20 -1.49
CA LEU A 155 -20.93 10.92 -2.32
C LEU A 155 -21.17 11.49 -3.71
N GLN A 156 -20.30 12.40 -4.15
CA GLN A 156 -20.31 12.94 -5.50
C GLN A 156 -19.23 12.22 -6.32
N LYS A 157 -19.66 11.39 -7.28
CA LYS A 157 -18.77 10.69 -8.21
C LYS A 157 -19.36 10.82 -9.62
N ASP A 158 -18.56 11.30 -10.57
CA ASP A 158 -18.92 11.37 -12.00
C ASP A 158 -20.30 12.02 -12.25
N ASP A 159 -20.54 13.20 -11.67
CA ASP A 159 -21.80 13.97 -11.69
C ASP A 159 -23.04 13.27 -11.10
N LYS A 160 -22.88 12.09 -10.51
CA LYS A 160 -23.94 11.36 -9.82
C LYS A 160 -23.77 11.48 -8.31
N THR A 161 -24.84 11.89 -7.63
CA THR A 161 -24.87 11.95 -6.16
C THR A 161 -25.49 10.67 -5.61
N VAL A 162 -24.68 9.83 -4.97
CA VAL A 162 -25.16 8.67 -4.21
C VAL A 162 -25.35 9.08 -2.76
N LYS A 163 -26.54 8.84 -2.21
CA LYS A 163 -26.89 9.17 -0.82
C LYS A 163 -26.98 7.90 0.01
N ALA A 164 -26.33 7.89 1.16
CA ALA A 164 -26.57 6.91 2.22
C ALA A 164 -27.21 7.65 3.42
N SER A 165 -28.17 7.01 4.07
CA SER A 165 -28.84 7.60 5.23
C SER A 165 -29.09 6.57 6.32
N ALA A 166 -28.71 6.92 7.54
CA ALA A 166 -29.08 6.20 8.75
C ALA A 166 -29.97 7.07 9.63
N SER A 167 -30.88 6.43 10.34
CA SER A 167 -31.88 7.06 11.20
C SER A 167 -31.98 6.32 12.51
N ASP A 168 -32.04 7.06 13.62
CA ASP A 168 -32.43 6.52 14.92
C ASP A 168 -33.92 6.78 15.17
N SER A 169 -34.70 5.69 15.25
CA SER A 169 -36.14 5.77 15.47
C SER A 169 -36.53 6.09 16.92
N ALA A 170 -35.64 5.83 17.89
CA ALA A 170 -35.88 6.15 19.30
C ALA A 170 -35.67 7.64 19.57
N GLY A 171 -34.54 8.19 19.11
CA GLY A 171 -34.25 9.62 19.16
C GLY A 171 -35.26 10.46 18.41
N MET A 172 -35.74 10.02 17.23
CA MET A 172 -36.76 10.76 16.46
C MET A 172 -38.08 10.96 17.19
N LYS A 173 -38.49 9.99 18.02
CA LYS A 173 -39.71 10.12 18.82
C LYS A 173 -39.59 11.20 19.89
N THR A 174 -38.38 11.39 20.40
CA THR A 174 -38.12 12.26 21.56
C THR A 174 -37.75 13.67 21.13
N PHE A 175 -36.92 13.80 20.08
CA PHE A 175 -36.31 15.07 19.66
C PHE A 175 -36.71 15.51 18.26
N GLY A 176 -37.50 14.71 17.53
CA GLY A 176 -37.84 14.96 16.14
C GLY A 176 -36.68 14.69 15.17
N VAL A 177 -36.82 15.19 13.94
CA VAL A 177 -35.85 14.94 12.86
C VAL A 177 -34.78 16.03 12.87
N LEU A 178 -33.61 15.70 13.42
CA LEU A 178 -32.39 16.51 13.42
C LEU A 178 -31.44 15.90 12.40
N GLN A 179 -31.32 16.56 11.24
CA GLN A 179 -30.59 16.03 10.09
C GLN A 179 -29.19 16.64 9.96
N TYR A 180 -28.17 15.78 10.07
CA TYR A 180 -26.79 16.13 9.77
C TYR A 180 -26.43 15.67 8.35
N THR A 181 -25.78 16.54 7.57
CA THR A 181 -25.34 16.17 6.21
C THR A 181 -23.88 16.45 5.96
N GLU A 182 -23.17 15.45 5.46
CA GLU A 182 -21.77 15.57 5.05
C GLU A 182 -21.57 15.18 3.59
N THR A 183 -20.63 15.87 2.94
CA THR A 183 -20.09 15.48 1.64
C THR A 183 -18.81 14.69 1.84
N VAL A 184 -18.76 13.47 1.30
CA VAL A 184 -17.61 12.57 1.45
C VAL A 184 -16.89 12.45 0.11
N SER A 185 -15.57 12.62 0.12
CA SER A 185 -14.71 12.45 -1.06
C SER A 185 -14.38 10.97 -1.32
N ALA A 186 -14.17 10.64 -2.61
CA ALA A 186 -14.22 9.29 -3.17
C ALA A 186 -13.11 8.34 -2.67
N CYS A 187 -13.33 7.67 -1.53
CA CYS A 187 -12.62 6.44 -1.15
C CYS A 187 -13.34 5.62 -0.07
N PHE A 188 -14.66 5.81 0.10
CA PHE A 188 -15.44 5.02 1.06
C PHE A 188 -16.39 4.12 0.29
N ILE A 189 -16.10 2.82 0.27
CA ILE A 189 -17.02 1.81 -0.25
C ILE A 189 -18.30 1.91 0.59
N LEU A 190 -19.49 1.87 -0.03
CA LEU A 190 -20.81 1.97 0.62
C LEU A 190 -20.95 1.25 2.00
N PRO A 191 -20.42 0.03 2.23
CA PRO A 191 -20.45 -0.61 3.56
C PRO A 191 -19.61 0.08 4.65
N LEU A 192 -18.58 0.85 4.31
CA LEU A 192 -17.80 1.61 5.29
C LEU A 192 -18.51 2.91 5.70
N LEU A 193 -19.38 3.45 4.83
CA LEU A 193 -20.21 4.60 5.14
C LEU A 193 -21.28 4.25 6.18
N THR A 194 -21.92 3.08 6.06
CA THR A 194 -22.92 2.62 7.05
C THR A 194 -22.30 2.37 8.43
N VAL A 195 -21.04 1.92 8.51
CA VAL A 195 -20.31 1.81 9.78
C VAL A 195 -20.08 3.18 10.40
N ARG A 196 -19.61 4.14 9.60
CA ARG A 196 -19.34 5.51 10.05
C ARG A 196 -20.61 6.26 10.47
N GLU A 197 -21.73 5.98 9.81
CA GLU A 197 -23.06 6.45 10.20
C GLU A 197 -23.44 5.94 11.60
N ARG A 198 -23.27 4.64 11.86
CA ARG A 198 -23.59 4.03 13.16
C ARG A 198 -22.67 4.50 14.29
N GLU A 199 -21.38 4.66 14.01
CA GLU A 199 -20.40 5.20 14.98
C GLU A 199 -20.77 6.61 15.43
N ARG A 200 -21.22 7.47 14.51
CA ARG A 200 -21.61 8.85 14.85
C ARG A 200 -22.95 8.96 15.56
N LEU A 201 -23.86 8.06 15.27
CA LEU A 201 -25.10 7.90 16.03
C LEU A 201 -24.88 7.21 17.38
N GLY A 202 -23.64 6.86 17.76
CA GLY A 202 -23.33 6.18 19.01
C GLY A 202 -23.92 4.76 19.13
N MET A 203 -24.30 4.15 18.00
CA MET A 203 -24.93 2.82 17.98
C MET A 203 -23.87 1.72 17.92
N SER A 204 -24.04 0.65 18.72
CA SER A 204 -23.13 -0.50 18.72
C SER A 204 -23.06 -1.18 17.35
N LEU A 205 -21.85 -1.44 16.84
CA LEU A 205 -21.64 -2.13 15.56
C LEU A 205 -22.02 -3.62 15.65
N PRO A 206 -22.76 -4.19 14.68
CA PRO A 206 -23.06 -5.62 14.66
C PRO A 206 -21.80 -6.43 14.35
N SER A 207 -21.59 -7.52 15.09
CA SER A 207 -20.39 -8.38 15.03
C SER A 207 -20.05 -8.92 13.63
N ILE A 208 -21.03 -9.01 12.73
CA ILE A 208 -20.89 -9.48 11.34
C ILE A 208 -20.00 -8.57 10.46
N ILE A 209 -19.94 -7.25 10.74
CA ILE A 209 -19.19 -6.32 9.90
C ILE A 209 -17.67 -6.39 10.16
N LYS A 210 -17.25 -6.82 11.35
CA LYS A 210 -15.82 -7.03 11.68
C LYS A 210 -15.13 -8.06 10.78
N ILE A 211 -15.88 -9.04 10.25
CA ILE A 211 -15.33 -10.13 9.44
C ILE A 211 -15.02 -9.68 8.00
N ILE A 212 -15.79 -8.74 7.45
CA ILE A 212 -15.67 -8.33 6.04
C ILE A 212 -14.44 -7.44 5.83
N CYS A 213 -14.05 -6.63 6.82
CA CYS A 213 -12.94 -5.68 6.67
C CYS A 213 -11.54 -6.33 6.70
N SER A 214 -11.41 -7.60 7.14
CA SER A 214 -10.12 -8.31 7.20
C SER A 214 -9.75 -9.04 5.91
N ARG A 215 -10.68 -9.21 4.95
CA ARG A 215 -10.46 -10.03 3.75
C ARG A 215 -10.09 -9.26 2.48
N THR A 216 -10.14 -7.93 2.49
CA THR A 216 -10.04 -7.12 1.25
C THR A 216 -8.74 -6.33 1.11
N ILE A 217 -7.73 -6.59 1.95
CA ILE A 217 -6.41 -5.90 1.89
C ILE A 217 -5.31 -6.77 1.25
N TRP A 218 -5.63 -7.99 0.82
CA TRP A 218 -4.73 -8.80 0.01
C TRP A 218 -5.40 -9.15 -1.32
N ILE A 219 -5.16 -8.33 -2.34
CA ILE A 219 -4.93 -8.62 -3.77
C ILE A 219 -4.35 -7.34 -4.38
#